data_AF-A0A0C9TJZ1-F1
#
_entry.id   AF-A0A0C9TJZ1-F1
#
_cell.length_a   1.000
_cell.length_b   1.000
_cell.length_c   1.000
_cell.angle_alpha   90.00
_cell.angle_beta   90.00
_cell.angle_gamma   90.00
#
_symmetry.space_group_name_H-M   'P 1'
#
loop_
_entity.id
_entity.type
_entity.pdbx_description
1 polymer ?
#
loop_
_entity_poly.entity_id
_entity_poly.type
_entity_poly.pdbx_seq_one_letter_code
_entity_poly.pdbx_strand_id
1 'polypeptide(L)' 'LPPGPPPKFAVGNAFDMPTEREWETFAEWAREYGIEIVYVKIFNVDMVIVNSRRMAYVLFDKRSSIYSDR' A
#
# COMPACT_ATOMS: atom_id res chain seq x y z
N LEU A 1 2.38 11.85 7.77
CA LEU A 1 2.54 10.40 8.02
C LEU A 1 1.54 9.71 7.11
N PRO A 2 1.96 8.86 6.16
CA PRO A 2 1.01 8.19 5.31
C PRO A 2 0.14 7.25 6.17
N PRO A 3 -1.18 7.19 5.94
CA PRO A 3 -2.07 6.32 6.66
C PRO A 3 -1.74 4.84 6.39
N GLY A 4 -1.60 4.05 7.46
CA GLY A 4 -1.37 2.61 7.36
C GLY A 4 -1.16 1.95 8.71
N PRO A 5 -1.25 0.61 8.77
CA PRO A 5 -1.03 -0.15 9.99
C PRO A 5 0.40 0.10 10.51
N PRO A 6 0.58 0.38 11.81
CA PRO A 6 1.88 0.71 12.37
C PRO A 6 2.87 -0.45 12.19
N PRO A 7 4.06 -0.21 11.62
CA PRO A 7 5.04 -1.28 11.37
C PRO A 7 5.56 -1.85 12.69
N LYS A 8 5.60 -3.18 12.81
CA LYS A 8 6.18 -3.89 13.97
C LYS A 8 7.72 -3.85 13.92
N PHE A 9 8.36 -3.85 15.08
CA PHE A 9 9.83 -3.80 15.18
C PHE A 9 10.48 -4.99 14.44
N ALA A 10 11.53 -4.70 13.66
CA ALA A 10 12.30 -5.61 12.79
C ALA A 10 11.61 -6.21 11.55
N VAL A 11 10.29 -6.43 11.57
CA VAL A 11 9.56 -7.12 10.47
C VAL A 11 8.58 -6.23 9.70
N GLY A 12 8.29 -5.02 10.21
CA GLY A 12 7.28 -4.14 9.62
C GLY A 12 5.88 -4.77 9.67
N ASN A 13 5.15 -4.70 8.58
CA ASN A 13 3.83 -5.29 8.36
C ASN A 13 3.90 -6.66 7.66
N ALA A 14 5.07 -7.30 7.61
CA ALA A 14 5.24 -8.59 6.94
C ALA A 14 4.27 -9.68 7.47
N PHE A 15 4.01 -9.68 8.78
CA PHE A 15 3.04 -10.60 9.41
C PHE A 15 1.58 -10.18 9.24
N ASP A 16 1.35 -8.93 8.85
CA ASP A 16 0.00 -8.43 8.57
C ASP A 16 -0.33 -8.62 7.06
N MET A 17 0.64 -9.07 6.26
CA MET A 17 0.49 -9.27 4.83
C MET A 17 -0.30 -10.57 4.57
N PRO A 18 -1.47 -10.49 3.90
CA PRO A 18 -2.30 -11.65 3.62
C PRO A 18 -1.60 -12.57 2.61
N THR A 19 -1.64 -13.88 2.86
CA THR A 19 -1.11 -14.90 1.93
C THR A 19 -2.17 -15.41 0.95
N GLU A 20 -3.45 -15.18 1.24
CA GLU A 20 -4.59 -15.53 0.40
C GLU A 20 -5.56 -14.34 0.34
N ARG A 21 -6.15 -14.09 -0.84
CA ARG A 21 -7.15 -13.03 -1.08
C ARG A 21 -6.72 -11.62 -0.65
N GLU A 22 -5.53 -11.23 -1.09
CA GLU A 22 -4.89 -9.97 -0.70
C GLU A 22 -5.78 -8.74 -0.89
N TRP A 23 -6.64 -8.75 -1.93
CA TRP A 23 -7.59 -7.68 -2.21
C TRP A 23 -8.63 -7.44 -1.11
N GLU A 24 -9.02 -8.47 -0.35
CA GLU A 24 -9.99 -8.34 0.75
C GLU A 24 -9.37 -7.55 1.90
N THR A 25 -8.15 -7.92 2.31
CA THR A 25 -7.40 -7.23 3.37
C THR A 25 -7.01 -5.81 2.94
N PHE A 26 -6.63 -5.60 1.68
CA PHE A 26 -6.32 -4.26 1.18
C PHE A 26 -7.56 -3.35 1.18
N ALA A 27 -8.74 -3.90 0.88
CA ALA A 27 -9.99 -3.17 0.98
C ALA A 27 -10.39 -2.87 2.44
N GLU A 28 -10.04 -3.75 3.38
CA GLU A 28 -10.18 -3.49 4.82
C GLU A 28 -9.25 -2.38 5.30
N TRP A 29 -7.97 -2.43 4.96
CA TRP A 29 -7.02 -1.36 5.30
C TRP A 29 -7.39 -0.03 4.65
N ALA A 30 -7.97 -0.04 3.45
CA ALA A 30 -8.50 1.17 2.82
C ALA A 30 -9.61 1.80 3.67
N ARG A 31 -10.48 0.97 4.26
CA ARG A 31 -11.55 1.45 5.14
C ARG A 31 -11.00 1.94 6.48
N GLU A 32 -10.01 1.26 7.03
CA GLU A 32 -9.51 1.50 8.39
C GLU A 32 -8.49 2.65 8.46
N TYR A 33 -7.54 2.70 7.51
CA TYR A 33 -6.41 3.63 7.56
C TYR A 33 -6.57 4.76 6.55
N GLY A 34 -7.07 4.51 5.35
CA GLY A 34 -7.22 5.55 4.33
C GLY A 34 -7.83 5.06 3.01
N ILE A 35 -8.92 5.72 2.60
CA ILE A 35 -9.78 5.27 1.49
C ILE A 35 -9.02 5.22 0.15
N GLU A 36 -8.06 6.11 -0.06
CA GLU A 36 -7.42 6.27 -1.38
C GLU A 36 -6.06 5.58 -1.49
N ILE A 37 -5.23 5.66 -0.44
CA ILE A 37 -3.85 5.16 -0.41
C ILE A 37 -3.55 4.62 0.98
N VAL A 38 -2.91 3.45 1.04
CA VAL A 38 -2.39 2.84 2.26
C VAL A 38 -0.89 2.62 2.09
N TYR A 39 -0.11 2.97 3.09
CA TYR A 39 1.33 2.70 3.11
C TYR A 39 1.64 1.56 4.06
N VAL A 40 2.41 0.58 3.58
CA VAL A 40 2.88 -0.54 4.39
C VAL A 40 4.39 -0.73 4.20
N LYS A 41 5.09 -1.06 5.28
CA LYS A 41 6.52 -1.34 5.25
C LYS A 41 6.72 -2.81 5.52
N ILE A 42 7.35 -3.54 4.59
CA ILE A 42 7.67 -4.96 4.76
C ILE A 42 9.19 -5.07 4.81
N PHE A 43 9.75 -5.37 5.98
CA PHE A 43 11.20 -5.31 6.23
C PHE A 43 11.79 -3.95 5.78
N ASN A 44 12.64 -3.96 4.73
CA ASN A 44 13.25 -2.78 4.12
C ASN A 44 12.55 -2.31 2.84
N VAL A 45 11.41 -2.91 2.48
CA VAL A 45 10.65 -2.56 1.29
C VAL A 45 9.48 -1.67 1.69
N ASP A 46 9.44 -0.48 1.10
CA ASP A 46 8.34 0.46 1.21
C ASP A 46 7.29 0.15 0.13
N MET A 47 6.08 -0.23 0.53
CA MET A 47 4.98 -0.51 -0.38
C MET A 47 3.85 0.51 -0.23
N VAL A 48 3.30 0.92 -1.37
CA VAL A 48 2.16 1.84 -1.45
C VAL A 48 1.02 1.11 -2.15
N ILE A 49 -0.07 0.87 -1.43
CA ILE A 49 -1.27 0.21 -1.94
C ILE A 49 -2.27 1.30 -2.32
N VAL A 50 -2.72 1.28 -3.58
CA VAL A 50 -3.64 2.29 -4.13
C VAL A 50 -5.01 1.67 -4.33
N ASN A 51 -6.00 2.13 -3.56
CA ASN A 51 -7.37 1.62 -3.60
C ASN A 51 -8.34 2.49 -4.42
N SER A 52 -7.89 3.66 -4.89
CA SER A 52 -8.70 4.59 -5.68
C SER A 52 -8.27 4.62 -7.15
N ARG A 53 -9.23 4.44 -8.07
CA ARG A 53 -8.99 4.59 -9.52
C ARG A 53 -8.43 5.97 -9.88
N ARG A 54 -8.89 7.02 -9.20
CA ARG A 54 -8.40 8.38 -9.41
C ARG A 54 -6.93 8.50 -9.01
N MET A 55 -6.54 7.93 -7.86
CA MET A 55 -5.14 7.93 -7.42
C MET A 55 -4.26 7.04 -8.27
N ALA A 56 -4.75 5.88 -8.71
CA ALA A 56 -4.03 5.03 -9.66
C ALA A 56 -3.76 5.79 -10.95
N TYR A 57 -4.76 6.50 -11.49
CA TYR A 57 -4.56 7.35 -12.66
C TYR A 57 -3.54 8.47 -12.39
N VAL A 58 -3.61 9.18 -11.26
CA VAL A 58 -2.63 10.23 -10.93
C VAL A 58 -1.21 9.69 -10.75
N LEU A 59 -1.05 8.50 -10.16
CA LEU A 59 0.24 7.87 -9.90
C LEU A 59 0.85 7.25 -11.16
N PHE A 60 0.06 6.53 -11.95
CA PHE A 60 0.54 5.81 -13.13
C PHE A 60 0.53 6.66 -14.41
N ASP A 61 -0.43 7.56 -14.59
CA ASP A 61 -0.54 8.39 -15.81
C ASP A 61 0.36 9.64 -15.74
N LYS A 62 0.41 10.29 -14.56
CA LYS A 62 1.15 11.56 -14.38
C LYS A 62 2.61 11.38 -13.96
N ARG A 63 3.03 10.19 -13.52
CA ARG A 63 4.40 9.86 -13.08
C ARG A 63 4.94 8.56 -13.69
N SER A 64 4.45 8.16 -14.86
CA SER A 64 4.92 6.97 -15.59
C SER A 64 6.44 6.95 -15.81
N SER A 65 7.10 8.11 -15.86
CA SER A 65 8.56 8.19 -16.03
C SER A 65 9.39 7.95 -14.76
N ILE A 66 8.77 7.83 -13.57
CA ILE A 66 9.49 7.69 -12.28
C ILE A 66 9.31 6.29 -11.66
N TYR A 67 8.19 5.61 -11.94
CA TYR A 67 7.86 4.30 -11.36
C TYR A 67 7.99 3.12 -12.34
N SER A 68 8.59 3.33 -13.52
CA SER A 68 8.83 2.26 -14.49
C SER A 68 10.16 1.58 -14.19
N ASP A 69 10.15 0.63 -13.25
CA ASP A 69 11.18 -0.40 -13.17
C ASP A 69 10.49 -1.76 -13.16
N ARG A 70 11.11 -2.75 -13.83
CA ARG A 70 10.53 -4.06 -14.13
C ARG A 70 10.79 -5.08 -13.04
#